data_AF-A0A914RDQ7-F1
#
_entry.id   AF-A0A914RDQ7-F1
#
_cell.length_a   1.000
_cell.length_b   1.000
_cell.length_c   1.000
_cell.angle_alpha   90.00
_cell.angle_beta   90.00
_cell.angle_gamma   90.00
#
_symmetry.space_group_name_H-M   'P 1'
#
loop_
_entity.id
_entity.type
_entity.pdbx_description
1 polymer ?
#
loop_
_entity_poly.entity_id
_entity_poly.type
_entity_poly.pdbx_seq_one_letter_code
_entity_poly.pdbx_strand_id
1 'polypeptide(L)'
;MELLVNLKALMRETPIPYFINATVLRLLEVFRHNDSALRRFIVQIMGECSDELRVVYSKAEIIRRLMRISYSNDSLTRAFNLRLLATLSAVISDNKRVSFSDIVLLMVCFEFIRDAKNCFESQANASYPLVTGRDV
;
A
#
# COMPACT_ATOMS: atom_id res chain seq x y z
N MET A 1 -2.61 20.75 -2.48
CA MET A 1 -3.80 19.95 -2.83
C MET A 1 -4.13 20.05 -4.32
N GLU A 2 -3.97 21.20 -4.96
CA GLU A 2 -4.25 21.39 -6.40
C GLU A 2 -3.36 20.53 -7.32
N LEU A 3 -2.06 20.43 -7.03
CA LEU A 3 -1.12 19.53 -7.73
C LEU A 3 -1.55 18.05 -7.70
N LEU A 4 -2.30 17.62 -6.67
CA LEU A 4 -2.74 16.23 -6.51
C LEU A 4 -3.96 15.90 -7.36
N VAL A 5 -4.92 16.83 -7.46
CA VAL A 5 -6.06 16.72 -8.37
C VAL A 5 -5.57 16.72 -9.82
N ASN A 6 -4.59 17.58 -10.11
CA ASN A 6 -3.97 17.66 -11.42
C ASN A 6 -3.21 16.37 -11.77
N LEU A 7 -2.53 15.73 -10.81
CA LEU A 7 -1.85 14.46 -11.07
C LEU A 7 -2.83 13.34 -11.42
N LYS A 8 -3.96 13.26 -10.72
CA LYS A 8 -5.03 12.29 -11.03
C LYS A 8 -5.60 12.53 -12.43
N ALA A 9 -5.91 13.78 -12.78
CA ALA A 9 -6.38 14.14 -14.11
C ALA A 9 -5.35 13.76 -15.19
N LEU A 10 -4.08 14.06 -14.94
CA LEU A 10 -3.00 13.77 -15.87
C LEU A 10 -2.79 12.27 -16.09
N MET A 11 -2.88 11.44 -15.04
CA MET A 11 -2.81 9.98 -15.18
C MET A 11 -3.98 9.42 -16.01
N ARG A 12 -5.17 10.02 -15.88
CA ARG A 12 -6.37 9.65 -16.67
C ARG A 12 -6.29 10.09 -18.12
N GLU A 13 -5.81 11.31 -18.35
CA GLU A 13 -5.68 11.89 -19.70
C GLU A 13 -4.51 11.27 -20.48
N THR A 14 -3.47 10.79 -19.78
CA THR A 14 -2.27 10.22 -20.39
C THR A 14 -1.92 8.83 -19.82
N PRO A 15 -2.67 7.77 -20.17
CA PRO A 15 -2.41 6.40 -19.73
C PRO A 15 -1.24 5.75 -20.48
N ILE A 16 -0.17 6.51 -20.74
CA ILE A 16 1.02 6.01 -21.41
C ILE A 16 1.80 5.16 -20.39
N PRO A 17 2.10 3.87 -20.67
CA PRO A 17 2.72 2.97 -19.70
C PRO A 17 4.01 3.51 -19.08
N TYR A 18 4.82 4.21 -19.88
CA TYR A 18 6.05 4.86 -19.41
C TYR A 18 5.77 5.97 -18.38
N PHE A 19 4.81 6.85 -18.67
CA PHE A 19 4.46 7.97 -17.79
C PHE A 19 3.84 7.48 -16.48
N ILE A 20 2.89 6.54 -16.56
CA ILE A 20 2.26 5.94 -15.37
C ILE A 20 3.32 5.24 -14.52
N ASN A 21 4.19 4.44 -15.12
CA ASN A 21 5.24 3.73 -14.40
C ASN A 21 6.23 4.69 -13.71
N ALA A 22 6.68 5.74 -14.40
CA ALA A 22 7.56 6.76 -13.82
C ALA A 22 6.88 7.50 -12.65
N THR A 23 5.61 7.87 -12.83
CA THR A 23 4.80 8.53 -11.80
C THR A 23 4.67 7.66 -10.56
N VAL A 24 4.35 6.37 -10.72
CA VAL A 24 4.21 5.44 -9.60
C VAL A 24 5.53 5.31 -8.84
N LEU A 25 6.63 5.11 -9.55
CA LEU A 25 7.95 5.01 -8.93
C LEU A 25 8.33 6.29 -8.18
N ARG A 26 7.97 7.46 -8.71
CA ARG A 26 8.21 8.76 -8.07
C ARG A 26 7.33 8.96 -6.84
N LEU A 27 6.06 8.57 -6.88
CA LEU A 27 5.16 8.61 -5.73
C LEU A 27 5.65 7.70 -4.60
N LEU A 28 6.17 6.50 -4.92
CA LEU A 28 6.78 5.61 -3.93
C LEU A 28 8.05 6.16 -3.31
N GLU A 29 8.81 6.95 -4.06
CA GLU A 29 9.98 7.65 -3.53
C GLU A 29 9.54 8.71 -2.51
N VAL A 30 8.52 9.50 -2.85
CA VAL A 30 7.93 10.49 -1.93
C VAL A 30 7.29 9.82 -0.70
N PHE A 31 6.68 8.64 -0.87
CA PHE A 31 6.06 7.88 0.21
C PHE A 31 7.05 7.47 1.33
N ARG A 32 8.35 7.41 1.02
CA ARG A 32 9.40 7.16 2.01
C ARG A 32 9.60 8.32 2.98
N HIS A 33 9.26 9.56 2.60
CA HIS A 33 9.36 10.70 3.49
C HIS A 33 8.39 10.55 4.66
N ASN A 34 8.77 11.09 5.83
CA ASN A 34 8.03 10.91 7.07
C ASN A 34 6.85 11.88 7.21
N ASP A 35 6.03 11.96 6.16
CA ASP A 35 4.82 12.79 6.12
C ASP A 35 3.58 11.90 5.96
N SER A 36 2.84 11.78 7.07
CA SER A 36 1.64 10.95 7.15
C SER A 36 0.49 11.47 6.27
N ALA A 37 0.41 12.78 6.03
CA ALA A 37 -0.61 13.35 5.16
C ALA A 37 -0.32 12.95 3.71
N LEU A 38 0.93 13.16 3.25
CA LEU A 38 1.35 12.75 1.90
C LEU A 38 1.17 11.25 1.66
N ARG A 39 1.50 10.40 2.64
CA ARG A 39 1.28 8.95 2.54
C ARG A 39 -0.19 8.60 2.35
N ARG A 40 -1.09 9.21 3.12
CA ARG A 40 -2.54 9.02 2.97
C ARG A 40 -3.00 9.42 1.57
N PHE A 41 -2.52 10.56 1.06
CA PHE A 41 -2.87 11.04 -0.28
C PHE A 41 -2.39 10.10 -1.39
N ILE A 42 -1.17 9.59 -1.30
CA ILE A 42 -0.62 8.64 -2.27
C ILE A 42 -1.47 7.37 -2.30
N VAL A 43 -1.83 6.83 -1.13
CA VAL A 43 -2.70 5.65 -1.04
C VAL A 43 -4.06 5.90 -1.69
N GLN A 44 -4.64 7.08 -1.47
CA GLN A 44 -5.94 7.46 -2.05
C GLN A 44 -5.87 7.56 -3.58
N ILE A 45 -4.88 8.28 -4.14
CA ILE A 45 -4.72 8.43 -5.59
C ILE A 45 -4.48 7.08 -6.26
N MET A 46 -3.63 6.24 -5.67
CA MET A 46 -3.37 4.90 -6.20
C MET A 46 -4.62 4.03 -6.19
N GLY A 47 -5.48 4.19 -5.18
CA GLY A 47 -6.78 3.51 -5.11
C GLY A 47 -7.78 4.01 -6.17
N GLU A 48 -7.83 5.31 -6.41
CA GLU A 48 -8.76 5.93 -7.37
C GLU A 48 -8.32 5.82 -8.83
N CYS A 49 -7.04 5.56 -9.07
CA CYS A 49 -6.43 5.36 -10.39
C CYS A 49 -6.05 3.88 -10.64
N SER A 50 -6.77 2.93 -10.03
CA SER A 50 -6.43 1.50 -10.12
C SER A 50 -6.46 0.96 -11.55
N ASP A 51 -7.31 1.51 -12.41
CA ASP A 51 -7.44 1.08 -13.80
C ASP A 51 -6.22 1.48 -14.63
N GLU A 52 -5.72 2.70 -14.44
CA GLU A 52 -4.51 3.21 -15.10
C GLU A 52 -3.27 2.49 -14.59
N LEU A 53 -3.26 2.03 -13.32
CA LEU A 53 -2.15 1.25 -12.77
C LEU A 53 -1.97 -0.12 -13.44
N ARG A 54 -2.95 -0.63 -14.19
CA ARG A 54 -2.83 -1.91 -14.91
C ARG A 54 -1.71 -1.93 -15.96
N VAL A 55 -1.35 -0.76 -16.50
CA VAL A 55 -0.28 -0.66 -17.52
C VAL A 55 1.14 -0.63 -16.92
N VAL A 56 1.27 -0.68 -15.60
CA VAL A 56 2.56 -0.63 -14.89
C VAL A 56 3.34 -1.94 -15.09
N TYR A 57 4.57 -1.80 -15.59
CA TYR A 57 5.45 -2.94 -15.87
C TYR A 57 6.57 -3.14 -14.82
N SER A 58 6.96 -2.10 -14.07
CA SER A 58 8.03 -2.20 -13.05
C SER A 58 7.55 -2.79 -11.71
N LYS A 59 6.73 -3.84 -11.75
CA LYS A 59 6.11 -4.48 -10.57
C LYS A 59 7.13 -4.92 -9.53
N ALA A 60 8.21 -5.58 -9.96
CA ALA A 60 9.26 -6.08 -9.06
C ALA A 60 9.95 -4.96 -8.26
N GLU A 61 10.17 -3.80 -8.89
CA GLU A 61 10.82 -2.66 -8.24
C GLU A 61 9.87 -1.96 -7.26
N ILE A 62 8.59 -1.87 -7.60
CA ILE A 62 7.54 -1.37 -6.72
C ILE A 62 7.46 -2.22 -5.45
N ILE A 63 7.43 -3.54 -5.59
CA ILE A 63 7.37 -4.47 -4.45
C ILE A 63 8.60 -4.30 -3.56
N ARG A 64 9.83 -4.25 -4.13
CA ARG A 64 11.04 -4.01 -3.33
C ARG A 64 10.99 -2.70 -2.54
N ARG A 65 10.43 -1.64 -3.12
CA ARG A 65 10.30 -0.34 -2.43
C ARG A 65 9.32 -0.42 -1.27
N LEU A 66 8.17 -1.07 -1.47
CA LEU A 66 7.16 -1.25 -0.42
C LEU A 66 7.66 -2.15 0.72
N MET A 67 8.42 -3.21 0.39
CA MET A 67 9.04 -4.08 1.39
C MET A 67 10.01 -3.34 2.31
N ARG A 68 10.77 -2.36 1.79
CA ARG A 68 11.64 -1.53 2.64
C ARG A 68 10.86 -0.70 3.64
N ILE A 69 9.64 -0.28 3.32
CA ILE A 69 8.79 0.54 4.18
C ILE A 69 8.07 -0.32 5.24
N SER A 70 7.85 -1.61 4.95
CA SER A 70 7.25 -2.57 5.88
C SER A 70 8.02 -2.72 7.20
N TYR A 71 9.34 -2.51 7.18
CA TYR A 71 10.20 -2.54 8.37
C TYR A 71 10.26 -1.21 9.14
N SER A 72 9.40 -0.24 8.80
CA SER A 72 9.34 1.02 9.54
C SER A 72 8.83 0.80 10.97
N ASN A 73 9.42 1.52 11.93
CA ASN A 73 8.99 1.48 13.33
C ASN A 73 7.66 2.22 13.57
N ASP A 74 7.16 2.99 12.59
CA ASP A 74 5.91 3.72 12.70
C ASP A 74 4.71 2.87 12.25
N SER A 75 3.77 2.64 13.17
CA SER A 75 2.56 1.85 12.94
C SER A 75 1.66 2.44 11.85
N LEU A 76 1.57 3.77 11.74
CA LEU A 76 0.77 4.43 10.70
C LEU A 76 1.38 4.24 9.32
N THR A 77 2.69 4.37 9.20
CA THR A 77 3.42 4.09 7.95
C THR A 77 3.18 2.66 7.48
N ARG A 78 3.25 1.69 8.39
CA ARG A 78 2.95 0.28 8.08
C ARG A 78 1.52 0.08 7.60
N ALA A 79 0.55 0.73 8.23
CA ALA A 79 -0.86 0.67 7.82
C ALA A 79 -1.10 1.26 6.42
N PHE A 80 -0.49 2.41 6.10
CA PHE A 80 -0.58 2.99 4.75
C PHE A 80 0.12 2.12 3.70
N ASN A 81 1.28 1.56 4.04
CA ASN A 81 2.02 0.65 3.15
C ASN A 81 1.20 -0.59 2.82
N LEU A 82 0.53 -1.17 3.83
CA LEU A 82 -0.39 -2.28 3.67
C LEU A 82 -1.54 -1.96 2.74
N ARG A 83 -2.17 -0.80 2.93
CA ARG A 83 -3.29 -0.39 2.09
C ARG A 83 -2.86 -0.18 0.63
N LEU A 84 -1.65 0.36 0.41
CA LEU A 84 -1.07 0.49 -0.92
C LEU A 84 -0.76 -0.87 -1.57
N LEU A 85 -0.21 -1.82 -0.80
CA LEU A 85 0.02 -3.19 -1.24
C LEU A 85 -1.30 -3.88 -1.64
N ALA A 86 -2.36 -3.69 -0.87
CA ALA A 86 -3.68 -4.24 -1.18
C ALA A 86 -4.28 -3.66 -2.47
N THR A 87 -4.13 -2.35 -2.70
CA THR A 87 -4.55 -1.73 -3.96
C THR A 87 -3.79 -2.31 -5.14
N LEU A 88 -2.46 -2.45 -5.01
CA LEU A 88 -1.61 -2.95 -6.09
C LEU A 88 -1.81 -4.45 -6.33
N SER A 89 -2.15 -5.24 -5.30
CA SER A 89 -2.40 -6.68 -5.45
C SER A 89 -3.61 -6.95 -6.33
N ALA A 90 -4.68 -6.15 -6.21
CA ALA A 90 -5.85 -6.23 -7.08
C ALA A 90 -5.49 -5.96 -8.55
N VAL A 91 -4.65 -4.95 -8.80
CA VAL A 91 -4.17 -4.59 -10.14
C VAL A 91 -3.24 -5.67 -10.74
N ILE A 92 -2.44 -6.30 -9.89
CA ILE A 92 -1.45 -7.30 -10.30
C ILE A 92 -2.12 -8.67 -10.56
N SER A 93 -3.10 -9.07 -9.75
CA SER A 93 -3.80 -10.36 -9.83
C SER A 93 -4.68 -10.53 -11.08
N ASP A 94 -5.06 -9.44 -11.73
CA ASP A 94 -5.94 -9.47 -12.92
C ASP A 94 -5.21 -9.91 -14.20
N ASN A 95 -3.87 -10.02 -14.15
CA ASN A 95 -3.09 -10.55 -15.26
C ASN A 95 -3.06 -12.08 -15.23
N LYS A 96 -3.57 -12.73 -16.28
CA LYS A 96 -3.57 -14.20 -16.51
C LYS A 96 -2.17 -14.86 -16.49
N ARG A 97 -1.10 -14.11 -16.24
CA ARG A 97 0.28 -14.58 -16.12
C ARG A 97 0.81 -14.19 -14.74
N VAL A 98 0.40 -14.96 -13.74
CA VAL A 98 0.90 -14.82 -12.36
C VAL A 98 2.41 -15.02 -12.40
N SER A 99 3.15 -13.93 -12.20
CA SER A 99 4.61 -13.95 -12.16
C SER A 99 5.08 -14.28 -10.74
N PHE A 100 6.30 -14.78 -10.57
CA PHE A 100 6.87 -15.09 -9.24
C PHE A 100 6.78 -13.89 -8.28
N SER A 101 6.89 -12.66 -8.79
CA SER A 101 6.68 -11.42 -8.03
C SER A 101 5.29 -11.30 -7.41
N ASP A 102 4.26 -11.83 -8.09
CA ASP A 102 2.86 -11.71 -7.69
C ASP A 102 2.55 -12.70 -6.57
N ILE A 103 3.20 -13.88 -6.60
CA ILE A 103 3.19 -14.86 -5.51
C ILE A 103 3.89 -14.30 -4.27
N VAL A 104 5.05 -13.63 -4.45
CA VAL A 104 5.74 -12.93 -3.36
C VAL A 104 4.85 -11.84 -2.76
N LEU A 105 4.13 -11.08 -3.58
CA LEU A 105 3.18 -10.08 -3.10
C LEU A 105 2.03 -10.71 -2.29
N LEU A 106 1.49 -11.84 -2.73
CA LEU A 106 0.48 -12.61 -2.00
C LEU A 106 1.02 -13.15 -0.66
N MET A 107 2.24 -13.70 -0.64
CA MET A 107 2.89 -14.19 0.57
C MET A 107 3.17 -13.05 1.55
N VAL A 108 3.67 -11.91 1.07
CA VAL A 108 3.87 -10.70 1.86
C VAL A 108 2.53 -10.19 2.40
N CYS A 109 1.49 -10.12 1.58
CA CYS A 109 0.16 -9.75 2.06
C CYS A 109 -0.33 -10.72 3.13
N PHE A 110 -0.10 -12.03 3.01
CA PHE A 110 -0.54 -13.03 3.99
C PHE A 110 0.19 -12.92 5.33
N GLU A 111 1.52 -12.87 5.33
CA GLU A 111 2.30 -12.70 6.56
C GLU A 111 2.07 -11.34 7.21
N PHE A 112 1.88 -10.30 6.41
CA PHE A 112 1.69 -8.96 6.94
C PHE A 112 0.23 -8.69 7.37
N ILE A 113 -0.77 -9.36 6.78
CA ILE A 113 -2.15 -9.41 7.33
C ILE A 113 -2.14 -10.13 8.67
N ARG A 114 -1.37 -11.23 8.81
CA ARG A 114 -1.19 -11.90 10.10
C ARG A 114 -0.57 -10.96 11.14
N ASP A 115 0.47 -10.21 10.77
CA ASP A 115 1.08 -9.22 11.67
C ASP A 115 0.16 -8.03 11.97
N ALA A 116 -0.61 -7.55 11.00
CA ALA A 116 -1.58 -6.48 11.18
C ALA A 116 -2.72 -6.91 12.11
N LYS A 117 -3.23 -8.14 11.95
CA LYS A 117 -4.20 -8.76 12.86
C LYS A 117 -3.64 -8.84 14.28
N ASN A 118 -2.43 -9.36 14.44
CA ASN A 118 -1.77 -9.47 15.75
C ASN A 118 -1.53 -8.09 16.40
N CYS A 119 -1.19 -7.08 15.61
CA CYS A 119 -0.97 -5.71 16.10
C CYS A 119 -2.29 -5.02 16.51
N PHE A 120 -3.36 -5.26 15.75
CA PHE A 120 -4.71 -4.77 16.08
C PHE A 120 -5.28 -5.47 17.32
N GLU A 121 -5.09 -6.79 17.45
CA GLU A 121 -5.46 -7.57 18.64
C GLU A 121 -4.66 -7.13 19.88
N SER A 122 -3.37 -6.79 19.71
CA SER A 122 -2.54 -6.24 20.78
C SER A 122 -2.99 -4.85 21.23
N GLN A 123 -3.38 -3.96 20.31
CA GLN A 123 -3.93 -2.64 20.65
C GLN A 123 -5.35 -2.71 21.25
N ALA A 124 -6.19 -3.66 20.82
CA ALA A 124 -7.49 -3.92 21.41
C ALA A 124 -7.37 -4.42 22.86
N ASN A 125 -6.39 -5.31 23.13
CA ASN A 125 -6.10 -5.78 24.48
C ASN A 125 -5.40 -4.74 25.37
N ALA A 126 -4.68 -3.77 24.78
CA ALA A 126 -4.05 -2.68 25.53
C ALA A 126 -5.02 -1.53 25.87
N SER A 127 -6.13 -1.37 25.14
CA SER A 127 -7.10 -0.29 25.36
C SER A 127 -8.26 -0.69 26.30
N TYR A 128 -8.47 -2.00 26.50
CA TYR A 128 -9.40 -2.52 27.49
C TYR A 128 -8.76 -3.74 28.17
N PRO A 129 -8.14 -3.60 29.35
CA PRO A 129 -7.94 -4.79 30.17
C PRO A 129 -9.35 -5.30 30.46
N LEU A 130 -9.68 -6.48 29.94
CA LEU A 130 -10.85 -7.21 30.39
C LEU A 130 -10.68 -7.39 31.89
N VAL A 131 -11.34 -6.53 32.67
CA VAL A 131 -11.63 -6.80 34.07
C VAL A 131 -12.55 -8.00 34.04
N THR A 132 -11.97 -9.20 34.04
CA THR A 132 -12.67 -10.44 34.35
C THR A 132 -13.00 -10.40 35.83
N GLY A 133 -14.00 -9.61 36.19
CA GLY A 133 -14.70 -9.71 37.45
C GLY A 133 -15.42 -11.04 37.47
N ARG A 134 -14.81 -12.04 38.11
CA ARG A 134 -15.50 -13.21 38.64
C ARG A 134 -14.67 -13.82 39.77
N ASP A 135 -14.59 -13.08 40.87
CA ASP A 135 -14.43 -13.70 42.19
C ASP A 135 -15.75 -13.46 42.94
N VAL A 136 -16.46 -14.56 43.12
CA VAL A 136 -17.66 -14.74 43.95
C VAL A 136 -17.23 -14.79 45.41
#